data_AF-A0A1I7XGQ5-F1
#
_entry.id   AF-A0A1I7XGQ5-F1
#
_cell.length_a   1.000
_cell.length_b   1.000
_cell.length_c   1.000
_cell.angle_alpha   90.00
_cell.angle_beta   90.00
_cell.angle_gamma   90.00
#
_symmetry.space_group_name_H-M   'P 1'
#
loop_
_entity.id
_entity.type
_entity.pdbx_description
1 polymer ?
#
loop_
_entity_poly.entity_id
_entity_poly.type
_entity_poly.pdbx_seq_one_letter_code
_entity_poly.pdbx_strand_id
1 'polypeptide(L)'
;MVKKKILRDNKRSMRKLASDLGISPTSMRRIVKLEMGFCSHKIRPDHMLTEKVKVTRYEKRNSIDDSDWASAHGAKTTVELCRQQFPDFWGKDIWPSN
;
A
#
# COMPACT_ATOMS: atom_id res chain seq x y z
N MET A 1 -3.39 5.27 41.55
CA MET A 1 -2.03 5.73 41.15
C MET A 1 -1.77 5.59 39.66
N VAL A 2 -2.02 4.41 39.06
CA VAL A 2 -1.88 4.13 37.62
C VAL A 2 -2.74 5.05 36.75
N LYS A 3 -4.02 5.23 37.10
CA LYS A 3 -4.98 6.06 36.34
C LYS A 3 -4.49 7.50 36.10
N LYS A 4 -3.99 8.16 37.16
CA LYS A 4 -3.45 9.53 37.08
C LYS A 4 -2.22 9.63 36.17
N LYS A 5 -1.33 8.62 36.14
CA LYS A 5 -0.15 8.64 35.26
C LYS A 5 -0.51 8.46 33.78
N ILE A 6 -1.45 7.57 33.47
CA ILE A 6 -1.88 7.33 32.09
C ILE A 6 -2.61 8.54 31.52
N LEU A 7 -3.45 9.20 32.33
CA LEU A 7 -4.12 10.44 31.91
C LEU A 7 -3.14 11.60 31.68
N ARG A 8 -2.00 11.60 32.40
CA ARG A 8 -0.94 12.61 32.21
C ARG A 8 -0.10 12.35 30.96
N ASP A 9 0.24 11.09 30.69
CA ASP A 9 1.09 10.71 29.54
C ASP A 9 0.51 9.47 28.86
N ASN A 10 -0.42 9.69 27.93
CA ASN A 10 -1.13 8.65 27.21
C ASN A 10 -0.34 8.07 26.02
N LYS A 11 0.78 8.69 25.64
CA LYS A 11 1.67 8.21 24.57
C LYS A 11 2.66 7.16 25.09
N ARG A 12 2.80 7.06 26.41
CA ARG A 12 3.73 6.14 27.06
C ARG A 12 3.26 4.68 26.97
N SER A 13 4.21 3.78 26.74
CA SER A 13 3.90 2.35 26.70
C SER A 13 3.56 1.80 28.08
N MET A 14 2.62 0.85 28.13
CA MET A 14 2.25 0.14 29.37
C MET A 14 3.45 -0.55 30.03
N ARG A 15 4.42 -1.05 29.24
CA ARG A 15 5.64 -1.66 29.79
C ARG A 15 6.49 -0.66 30.57
N LYS A 16 6.68 0.54 30.01
CA LYS A 16 7.46 1.60 30.68
C LYS A 16 6.77 2.03 31.97
N LEU A 17 5.45 2.21 31.93
CA LEU A 17 4.66 2.51 33.12
C LEU A 17 4.73 1.41 34.18
N ALA A 18 4.77 0.14 33.77
CA ALA A 18 4.91 -0.99 34.68
C ALA A 18 6.26 -0.94 35.41
N SER A 19 7.37 -0.76 34.68
CA SER A 19 8.72 -0.61 35.26
C SER A 19 8.81 0.60 36.21
N ASP A 20 8.30 1.76 35.79
CA ASP A 20 8.32 3.00 36.59
C ASP A 20 7.51 2.93 37.89
N LEU A 21 6.55 2.00 37.96
CA LEU A 21 5.67 1.82 39.12
C LEU A 21 6.01 0.56 39.91
N GLY A 22 6.98 -0.24 39.46
CA GLY A 22 7.32 -1.53 40.06
C GLY A 22 6.20 -2.57 39.99
N ILE A 23 5.27 -2.43 39.04
CA ILE A 23 4.12 -3.34 38.88
C ILE A 23 4.44 -4.35 37.78
N SER A 24 3.94 -5.58 37.91
CA SER A 24 4.08 -6.56 36.83
C SER A 24 3.38 -6.07 35.54
N PRO A 25 3.96 -6.31 34.35
CA PRO A 25 3.34 -5.91 33.08
C PRO A 25 1.92 -6.46 32.91
N THR A 26 1.63 -7.64 33.47
CA THR A 26 0.33 -8.30 33.43
C THR A 26 -0.71 -7.56 34.26
N SER A 27 -0.34 -7.14 35.47
CA SER A 27 -1.24 -6.36 36.33
C SER A 27 -1.51 -4.98 35.74
N MET A 28 -0.48 -4.32 35.18
CA MET A 28 -0.66 -3.08 34.41
C MET A 28 -1.66 -3.24 33.25
N ARG A 29 -1.54 -4.31 32.46
CA ARG A 29 -2.50 -4.60 31.38
C ARG A 29 -3.92 -4.81 31.89
N ARG A 30 -4.09 -5.53 33.01
CA ARG A 30 -5.41 -5.75 33.63
C ARG A 30 -6.03 -4.43 34.08
N ILE A 31 -5.28 -3.58 34.77
CA ILE A 31 -5.76 -2.26 35.23
C ILE A 31 -6.18 -1.39 34.05
N VAL A 32 -5.31 -1.26 33.04
CA VAL A 32 -5.58 -0.42 31.85
C VAL A 32 -6.81 -0.92 31.10
N LYS A 33 -6.95 -2.25 30.92
CA LYS A 33 -7.99 -2.83 30.09
C LYS A 33 -9.33 -3.00 30.81
N LEU A 34 -9.32 -3.53 32.03
CA LEU A 34 -10.53 -3.85 32.78
C LEU A 34 -11.06 -2.67 33.58
N GLU A 35 -10.19 -1.92 34.26
CA GLU A 35 -10.65 -0.81 35.12
C GLU A 35 -10.76 0.52 34.40
N MET A 36 -9.97 0.74 33.36
CA MET A 36 -9.98 2.00 32.59
C MET A 36 -10.60 1.87 31.21
N GLY A 37 -10.90 0.65 30.76
CA GLY A 37 -11.47 0.42 29.43
C GLY A 37 -10.56 0.82 28.26
N PHE A 38 -9.30 1.15 28.51
CA PHE A 38 -8.38 1.54 27.45
C PHE A 38 -7.74 0.31 26.80
N CYS A 39 -7.46 0.43 25.52
CA CYS A 39 -6.71 -0.55 24.74
C CYS A 39 -5.52 0.13 24.06
N SER A 40 -4.48 -0.65 23.78
CA SER A 40 -3.38 -0.15 22.96
C SER A 40 -3.91 0.23 21.58
N HIS A 41 -3.60 1.45 21.13
CA HIS A 41 -3.81 1.80 19.73
C HIS A 41 -2.93 0.90 18.85
N LYS A 42 -3.51 0.34 17.79
CA LYS A 42 -2.76 -0.44 16.80
C LYS A 42 -2.20 0.54 15.78
N ILE A 43 -0.88 0.71 15.76
CA ILE A 43 -0.22 1.44 14.67
C ILE A 43 -0.41 0.58 13.42
N ARG A 44 -1.24 1.04 12.49
CA ARG A 44 -1.34 0.47 11.15
C ARG A 44 -0.44 1.31 10.23
N PRO A 45 0.44 0.70 9.44
CA PRO A 45 1.02 1.42 8.32
C PRO A 45 -0.12 1.75 7.38
N ASP A 46 -0.40 3.04 7.22
CA ASP A 46 -1.34 3.49 6.22
C ASP A 46 -0.71 3.27 4.83
N HIS A 47 -1.51 2.89 3.83
CA HIS A 47 -1.04 2.66 2.46
C HIS A 47 -0.79 3.98 1.73
N MET A 48 0.07 4.82 2.30
CA MET A 48 0.43 6.11 1.73
C MET A 48 1.30 5.92 0.50
N LEU A 49 1.04 6.75 -0.53
CA LEU A 49 1.90 6.93 -1.70
C LEU A 49 3.20 7.64 -1.28
N THR A 50 4.10 6.90 -0.63
CA THR A 50 5.47 7.36 -0.37
C THR A 50 6.22 7.52 -1.69
N GLU A 51 7.22 8.42 -1.72
CA GLU A 51 8.02 8.67 -2.93
C GLU A 51 8.62 7.39 -3.52
N LYS A 52 9.06 6.45 -2.66
CA LYS A 52 9.54 5.12 -3.08
C LYS A 52 8.47 4.29 -3.80
N VAL A 53 7.23 4.36 -3.31
CA VAL A 53 6.08 3.66 -3.93
C VAL A 53 5.68 4.35 -5.25
N LYS A 54 5.82 5.68 -5.35
CA LYS A 54 5.57 6.41 -6.61
C LYS A 54 6.61 6.04 -7.67
N VAL A 55 7.89 6.02 -7.32
CA VAL A 55 8.99 5.65 -8.23
C VAL A 55 8.83 4.23 -8.74
N THR A 56 8.62 3.26 -7.85
CA THR A 56 8.41 1.85 -8.25
C THR A 56 7.15 1.64 -9.10
N ARG A 57 6.08 2.43 -8.88
CA ARG A 57 4.90 2.43 -9.76
C ARG A 57 5.20 3.03 -11.14
N TYR A 58 5.97 4.11 -11.20
CA TYR A 58 6.35 4.76 -12.45
C TYR A 58 7.28 3.86 -13.28
N GLU A 59 8.29 3.26 -12.64
CA GLU A 59 9.17 2.28 -13.27
C GLU A 59 8.39 1.07 -13.78
N LYS A 60 7.46 0.52 -12.98
CA LYS A 60 6.59 -0.57 -13.42
C LYS A 60 5.67 -0.17 -14.59
N ARG A 61 5.13 1.06 -14.58
CA ARG A 61 4.34 1.57 -15.70
C ARG A 61 5.17 1.66 -16.97
N ASN A 62 6.42 2.14 -16.86
CA ASN A 62 7.31 2.29 -18.00
C ASN A 62 7.98 0.98 -18.44
N SER A 63 8.05 -0.04 -17.57
CA SER A 63 8.53 -1.37 -17.94
C SER A 63 7.46 -2.21 -18.63
N ILE A 64 6.18 -1.87 -18.44
CA ILE A 64 5.08 -2.34 -19.29
C ILE A 64 5.11 -1.46 -20.53
N ASP A 65 6.17 -1.64 -21.32
CA ASP A 65 6.29 -1.02 -22.62
C ASP A 65 5.19 -1.60 -23.52
N ASP A 66 4.54 -0.76 -24.34
CA ASP A 66 3.49 -1.14 -25.31
C ASP A 66 3.93 -2.23 -26.31
N SER A 67 5.20 -2.65 -26.27
CA SER A 67 5.75 -3.82 -26.97
C SER A 67 5.00 -5.14 -26.72
N ASP A 68 4.43 -5.37 -25.54
CA ASP A 68 3.63 -6.59 -25.29
C ASP A 68 2.28 -6.55 -26.02
N TRP A 69 1.68 -5.35 -26.16
CA TRP A 69 0.50 -5.13 -27.01
C TRP A 69 0.84 -5.28 -28.50
N ALA A 70 1.96 -4.70 -28.94
CA ALA A 70 2.42 -4.82 -30.33
C ALA A 70 2.77 -6.27 -30.71
N SER A 71 3.35 -7.06 -29.80
CA SER A 71 3.67 -8.47 -30.02
C SER A 71 2.43 -9.34 -30.17
N ALA A 72 1.34 -9.04 -29.46
CA ALA A 72 0.05 -9.72 -29.63
C ALA A 72 -0.54 -9.52 -31.04
N HIS A 73 -0.27 -8.39 -31.68
CA HIS A 73 -0.69 -8.07 -33.05
C HIS A 73 0.34 -8.42 -34.12
N GLY A 74 1.52 -8.95 -33.75
CA GLY A 74 2.58 -9.33 -34.70
C GLY A 74 2.40 -10.70 -35.36
N ALA A 75 1.40 -11.49 -34.95
CA ALA A 75 1.11 -12.79 -35.53
C ALA A 75 0.58 -12.63 -36.97
N LYS A 76 1.37 -13.08 -37.95
CA LYS A 76 1.08 -12.95 -39.40
C LYS A 76 -0.33 -13.39 -39.78
N THR A 77 -0.83 -14.46 -39.16
CA THR A 77 -2.17 -15.02 -39.40
C THR A 77 -3.30 -14.08 -38.98
N THR A 78 -3.14 -13.35 -37.88
CA THR A 78 -4.15 -12.41 -37.38
C THR A 78 -4.12 -11.10 -38.17
N VAL A 79 -2.93 -10.65 -38.57
CA VAL A 79 -2.77 -9.43 -39.39
C VAL A 79 -3.39 -9.59 -40.78
N GLU A 80 -3.23 -10.75 -41.42
CA GLU A 80 -3.81 -11.05 -42.73
C GLU A 80 -5.34 -10.99 -42.70
N LEU A 81 -5.95 -11.61 -41.68
CA LEU A 81 -7.40 -11.65 -41.47
C LEU A 81 -7.96 -10.24 -41.20
N CYS A 82 -7.26 -9.46 -40.38
CA CYS A 82 -7.62 -8.07 -40.10
C CYS A 82 -7.52 -7.17 -41.34
N ARG A 83 -6.52 -7.38 -42.21
CA ARG A 83 -6.39 -6.64 -43.49
C ARG A 83 -7.51 -6.96 -44.48
N GLN A 84 -7.98 -8.20 -44.51
CA GLN A 84 -9.12 -8.58 -45.35
C GLN A 84 -10.44 -7.99 -44.85
N GLN A 85 -10.64 -7.97 -43.53
CA GLN A 85 -11.90 -7.51 -42.94
C GLN A 85 -11.98 -5.98 -42.82
N PHE A 86 -10.85 -5.30 -42.58
CA PHE A 86 -10.78 -3.86 -42.34
C PHE A 86 -9.51 -3.25 -42.98
N PRO A 87 -9.51 -3.01 -44.31
CA PRO A 87 -8.30 -2.63 -45.04
C PRO A 87 -7.72 -1.26 -44.65
N ASP A 88 -8.58 -0.30 -44.26
CA ASP A 88 -8.18 1.10 -44.01
C ASP A 88 -7.90 1.41 -42.54
N PHE A 89 -8.08 0.44 -41.63
CA PHE A 89 -8.01 0.70 -40.17
C PHE A 89 -6.59 0.67 -39.60
N TRP A 90 -5.63 0.08 -40.33
CA TRP A 90 -4.28 -0.23 -39.83
C TRP A 90 -3.16 0.57 -40.53
N GLY A 91 -3.50 1.73 -41.11
CA GLY A 91 -2.53 2.68 -41.66
C GLY A 91 -1.56 3.19 -40.60
N LYS A 92 -0.28 3.32 -40.96
CA LYS A 92 0.81 3.76 -40.07
C LYS A 92 0.60 5.20 -39.55
N ASP A 93 -0.27 5.92 -40.24
CA ASP A 93 -0.71 7.31 -40.12
C ASP A 93 -1.94 7.48 -39.19
N ILE A 94 -2.57 6.39 -38.75
CA ILE A 94 -3.72 6.42 -37.82
C ILE A 94 -3.25 6.47 -36.35
N TRP A 95 -2.04 5.99 -36.07
CA TRP A 95 -1.52 5.96 -34.70
C TRP A 95 -0.62 7.17 -34.42
N PRO A 96 -0.80 7.87 -33.28
CA PRO A 96 0.10 8.95 -32.92
C PRO A 96 1.47 8.37 -32.63
N SER A 97 2.44 8.63 -33.50
CA SER A 97 3.86 8.49 -33.14
C SER A 97 4.15 9.51 -32.05
N ASN A 98 4.62 9.04 -30.90
CA ASN A 98 5.10 9.92 -29.83
C ASN A 98 6.23 10.84 -30.31
#